data_AF-A0A812QPB2-F1
#
_entry.id   AF-A0A812QPB2-F1
#
_cell.length_a   1.000
_cell.length_b   1.000
_cell.length_c   1.000
_cell.angle_alpha   90.00
_cell.angle_beta   90.00
_cell.angle_gamma   90.00
#
_symmetry.space_group_name_H-M   'P 1'
#
loop_
_entity.id
_entity.type
_entity.pdbx_description
1 polymer ?
#
loop_
_entity_poly.entity_id
_entity_poly.type
_entity_poly.pdbx_seq_one_letter_code
_entity_poly.pdbx_strand_id
1 'polypeptide(L)'
;MAYAGNRWSRHTRAEASQMGAGQLCDPVADSATLRVADRPQSVQSWRSSRRSGQESDKGSLKNTEIWEAPYREARNSDAVLQLRSGIHMPRFGLGTWQSHRGGECQRAVAEALRAGYRLIDTAQVYGNEADVGQALQEAEVKRNEVFVVTKLSSRDHGGSHPAAALKASLSRLKLDYVDLFLIHSPRGGFLLETWDSLVELRNAGLARAIGVSNFGAEQLRSLQQAGRELPEVNQIELHCFWQQKETERLCSDLGIAVMAYSPLARGSLFGSTGLAQLAEQRACSEAALCIRWAFQKGFVVIPKSVNPQRIRANIAALGGPGLTPREMQAIELLDQGFCSCPAAKAMQTPWEELATAAPARGKGKGKSGKSKDKSGKSKGSEPVSWAEAFS
;
A
#
# COMPACT_ATOMS: atom_id res chain seq x y z
N MET A 1 15.14 -61.42 -11.27
CA MET A 1 16.62 -61.41 -11.11
C MET A 1 16.96 -59.95 -10.79
N ALA A 2 17.46 -59.55 -9.61
CA ALA A 2 18.56 -60.09 -8.80
C ALA A 2 19.90 -59.98 -9.56
N TYR A 3 20.98 -59.42 -9.02
CA TYR A 3 21.43 -59.43 -7.61
C TYR A 3 21.96 -58.07 -7.06
N ALA A 4 22.44 -58.12 -5.81
CA ALA A 4 23.16 -57.07 -5.06
C ALA A 4 24.41 -56.50 -5.80
N GLY A 5 25.06 -55.40 -5.38
CA GLY A 5 25.03 -54.69 -4.09
C GLY A 5 26.19 -55.13 -3.17
N ASN A 6 26.90 -54.19 -2.53
CA ASN A 6 27.90 -54.54 -1.51
C ASN A 6 28.13 -53.40 -0.48
N ARG A 7 28.72 -53.75 0.67
CA ARG A 7 28.94 -52.88 1.85
C ARG A 7 30.41 -53.02 2.33
N TRP A 8 30.69 -52.58 3.57
CA TRP A 8 31.99 -52.71 4.31
C TRP A 8 33.06 -51.65 3.95
N SER A 9 33.87 -51.14 4.90
CA SER A 9 33.71 -51.17 6.37
C SER A 9 34.54 -50.11 7.12
N ARG A 10 34.07 -49.79 8.34
CA ARG A 10 34.67 -48.94 9.38
C ARG A 10 36.11 -49.33 9.77
N HIS A 11 36.89 -48.37 10.29
CA HIS A 11 37.70 -48.37 11.54
C HIS A 11 38.66 -47.14 11.53
N THR A 12 39.05 -46.46 12.63
CA THR A 12 38.65 -46.44 14.05
C THR A 12 39.08 -45.11 14.73
N ARG A 13 38.52 -44.85 15.94
CA ARG A 13 38.98 -44.04 17.10
C ARG A 13 40.34 -43.28 17.05
N ALA A 14 40.56 -42.16 17.77
CA ALA A 14 39.74 -41.18 18.52
C ALA A 14 40.69 -40.02 19.02
N GLU A 15 40.64 -39.31 20.16
CA GLU A 15 39.85 -39.30 21.43
C GLU A 15 40.04 -37.93 22.18
N ALA A 16 39.32 -37.75 23.31
CA ALA A 16 39.50 -36.92 24.53
C ALA A 16 40.85 -36.15 24.83
N SER A 17 40.92 -35.11 25.71
CA SER A 17 39.94 -34.26 26.46
C SER A 17 40.66 -33.15 27.29
N GLN A 18 39.97 -32.52 28.27
CA GLN A 18 40.42 -31.52 29.29
C GLN A 18 40.58 -30.07 28.76
N MET A 19 39.99 -29.01 29.33
CA MET A 19 39.75 -28.50 30.70
C MET A 19 40.81 -27.48 31.16
N GLY A 20 40.35 -26.29 31.57
CA GLY A 20 41.16 -25.25 32.20
C GLY A 20 40.30 -24.02 32.55
N ALA A 21 40.35 -23.57 33.80
CA ALA A 21 39.68 -22.36 34.27
C ALA A 21 40.71 -21.32 34.76
N GLY A 22 40.41 -20.04 34.58
CA GLY A 22 41.25 -18.91 34.98
C GLY A 22 40.43 -17.63 35.05
N GLN A 23 40.83 -16.66 35.88
CA GLN A 23 39.96 -15.57 36.33
C GLN A 23 40.74 -14.25 36.52
N LEU A 24 40.00 -13.12 36.47
CA LEU A 24 40.32 -11.75 36.94
C LEU A 24 41.06 -10.75 36.00
N CYS A 25 40.77 -9.47 36.30
CA CYS A 25 41.46 -8.22 35.93
C CYS A 25 41.15 -7.50 34.60
N ASP A 26 40.04 -6.74 34.61
CA ASP A 26 39.90 -5.36 34.07
C ASP A 26 40.92 -4.36 34.69
N PRO A 27 41.00 -3.04 34.30
CA PRO A 27 40.16 -2.25 33.37
C PRO A 27 40.92 -1.33 32.35
N VAL A 28 40.18 -0.60 31.49
CA VAL A 28 40.12 0.91 31.41
C VAL A 28 39.65 1.42 30.03
N ALA A 29 38.56 2.22 30.04
CA ALA A 29 38.09 3.19 29.02
C ALA A 29 37.80 2.70 27.56
N ASP A 30 36.99 3.39 26.75
CA ASP A 30 36.28 4.67 26.93
C ASP A 30 34.79 4.59 26.47
N SER A 31 34.10 5.72 26.38
CA SER A 31 32.67 5.86 26.66
C SER A 31 31.86 6.55 25.53
N ALA A 32 30.62 6.10 25.32
CA ALA A 32 29.61 6.79 24.49
C ALA A 32 28.16 6.31 24.74
N THR A 33 27.69 6.22 25.99
CA THR A 33 26.28 5.89 26.27
C THR A 33 25.35 7.07 25.94
N LEU A 34 24.57 6.99 24.87
CA LEU A 34 23.46 7.92 24.62
C LEU A 34 22.34 7.69 25.65
N ARG A 35 22.07 8.72 26.47
CA ARG A 35 21.03 8.67 27.51
C ARG A 35 19.65 8.96 26.93
N VAL A 36 18.63 8.29 27.45
CA VAL A 36 17.21 8.58 27.19
C VAL A 36 16.72 9.62 28.20
N ALA A 37 16.14 10.71 27.70
CA ALA A 37 15.46 11.79 28.42
C ALA A 37 14.53 12.50 27.41
N ASP A 38 13.32 12.98 27.73
CA ASP A 38 12.56 12.92 28.98
C ASP A 38 11.05 12.77 28.69
N ARG A 39 10.26 12.38 29.70
CA ARG A 39 8.78 12.42 29.65
C ARG A 39 8.24 13.67 30.33
N PRO A 40 7.42 14.50 29.66
CA PRO A 40 6.50 15.40 30.35
C PRO A 40 5.30 14.61 30.89
N GLN A 41 5.07 14.66 32.20
CA GLN A 41 3.76 14.36 32.80
C GLN A 41 3.02 15.65 33.10
N SER A 42 1.79 15.79 32.60
CA SER A 42 0.75 16.55 33.31
C SER A 42 -0.64 16.05 32.87
N VAL A 43 -1.53 15.88 33.85
CA VAL A 43 -2.92 15.43 33.65
C VAL A 43 -3.83 16.31 34.49
N GLN A 44 -4.67 17.13 33.84
CA GLN A 44 -5.78 17.91 34.39
C GLN A 44 -6.54 18.55 33.22
N SER A 45 -7.87 18.69 33.22
CA SER A 45 -8.91 18.07 34.06
C SER A 45 -10.24 18.03 33.29
N TRP A 46 -11.19 17.19 33.73
CA TRP A 46 -12.49 17.02 33.05
C TRP A 46 -13.49 18.14 33.37
N ARG A 47 -14.36 18.48 32.40
CA ARG A 47 -15.69 19.07 32.63
C ARG A 47 -16.72 18.45 31.68
N SER A 48 -17.99 18.44 32.07
CA SER A 48 -19.02 17.53 31.55
C SER A 48 -20.40 18.17 31.33
N SER A 49 -21.19 17.56 30.44
CA SER A 49 -22.62 17.86 30.13
C SER A 49 -22.85 19.20 29.37
N ARG A 50 -23.96 19.42 28.64
CA ARG A 50 -25.32 18.81 28.67
C ARG A 50 -25.92 18.53 27.27
N ARG A 51 -27.06 17.82 27.25
CA ARG A 51 -27.97 17.63 26.09
C ARG A 51 -29.16 18.61 26.14
N SER A 52 -29.58 19.13 24.99
CA SER A 52 -30.93 19.62 24.63
C SER A 52 -30.88 20.22 23.20
N GLY A 53 -31.86 20.10 22.29
CA GLY A 53 -33.19 19.48 22.34
C GLY A 53 -33.66 19.03 20.94
N GLN A 54 -34.97 18.90 20.72
CA GLN A 54 -35.60 18.23 19.56
C GLN A 54 -35.99 19.16 18.38
N GLU A 55 -35.98 18.58 17.15
CA GLU A 55 -36.96 18.72 16.04
C GLU A 55 -37.27 20.13 15.46
N SER A 56 -37.82 20.31 14.24
CA SER A 56 -38.32 19.42 13.16
C SER A 56 -38.13 20.07 11.78
N ASP A 57 -38.15 19.29 10.68
CA ASP A 57 -39.18 19.46 9.61
C ASP A 57 -39.21 18.25 8.64
N LYS A 58 -40.18 18.22 7.71
CA LYS A 58 -40.53 17.10 6.82
C LYS A 58 -40.11 17.37 5.37
N GLY A 59 -39.49 16.39 4.70
CA GLY A 59 -39.11 16.50 3.28
C GLY A 59 -38.89 15.15 2.61
N SER A 60 -39.86 14.73 1.78
CA SER A 60 -39.91 13.45 1.05
C SER A 60 -38.60 13.03 0.36
N LEU A 61 -38.07 11.86 0.76
CA LEU A 61 -37.58 10.82 -0.16
C LEU A 61 -37.86 9.44 0.48
N LYS A 62 -38.25 8.44 -0.32
CA LYS A 62 -38.39 7.06 0.17
C LYS A 62 -37.00 6.43 0.25
N ASN A 63 -36.47 6.30 1.46
CA ASN A 63 -35.26 5.50 1.68
C ASN A 63 -35.54 4.05 1.29
N THR A 64 -34.92 3.61 0.19
CA THR A 64 -34.42 2.24 0.08
C THR A 64 -33.55 1.97 1.31
N GLU A 65 -33.56 0.74 1.83
CA GLU A 65 -32.89 0.39 3.09
C GLU A 65 -31.41 0.78 3.05
N ILE A 66 -31.08 1.89 3.71
CA ILE A 66 -29.71 2.34 3.88
C ILE A 66 -29.09 1.40 4.90
N TRP A 67 -28.09 0.63 4.48
CA TRP A 67 -27.28 -0.23 5.34
C TRP A 67 -26.53 0.64 6.36
N GLU A 68 -27.18 0.95 7.48
CA GLU A 68 -26.58 1.77 8.52
C GLU A 68 -25.38 1.06 9.16
N ALA A 69 -24.31 1.83 9.31
CA ALA A 69 -23.01 1.38 9.78
C ALA A 69 -23.06 1.18 11.33
N PRO A 70 -22.13 0.42 11.98
CA PRO A 70 -20.71 0.51 11.65
C PRO A 70 -19.81 -0.74 11.80
N TYR A 71 -18.63 -0.60 11.20
CA TYR A 71 -17.41 -1.41 11.34
C TYR A 71 -16.88 -1.56 12.81
N ARG A 72 -17.64 -1.15 13.83
CA ARG A 72 -17.29 -1.31 15.26
C ARG A 72 -17.64 -2.69 15.81
N GLU A 73 -18.71 -3.31 15.32
CA GLU A 73 -19.13 -4.65 15.75
C GLU A 73 -18.45 -5.78 14.96
N ALA A 74 -17.79 -5.43 13.85
CA ALA A 74 -17.02 -6.34 13.00
C ALA A 74 -15.69 -6.80 13.65
N ARG A 75 -15.79 -7.50 14.80
CA ARG A 75 -14.73 -8.35 15.36
C ARG A 75 -14.54 -9.67 14.56
N ASN A 76 -14.91 -9.68 13.27
CA ASN A 76 -14.62 -10.79 12.39
C ASN A 76 -13.12 -10.84 12.10
N SER A 77 -12.55 -12.04 12.14
CA SER A 77 -11.22 -12.37 11.61
C SER A 77 -10.95 -11.69 10.27
N ASP A 78 -11.97 -11.69 9.41
CA ASP A 78 -11.87 -11.33 8.01
C ASP A 78 -11.67 -9.82 7.79
N ALA A 79 -11.86 -8.98 8.80
CA ALA A 79 -11.64 -7.53 8.70
C ALA A 79 -10.15 -7.14 8.68
N VAL A 80 -9.26 -8.01 9.18
CA VAL A 80 -7.85 -7.73 9.42
C VAL A 80 -6.99 -8.90 8.93
N LEU A 81 -5.97 -8.61 8.13
CA LEU A 81 -4.98 -9.59 7.70
C LEU A 81 -3.82 -9.60 8.68
N GLN A 82 -3.32 -10.78 9.04
CA GLN A 82 -2.01 -10.91 9.66
C GLN A 82 -0.94 -11.06 8.56
N LEU A 83 0.00 -10.12 8.51
CA LEU A 83 1.18 -10.15 7.64
C LEU A 83 2.20 -11.19 8.14
N ARG A 84 3.24 -11.52 7.37
CA ARG A 84 4.21 -12.58 7.70
C ARG A 84 5.02 -12.27 8.97
N SER A 85 5.31 -10.99 9.25
CA SER A 85 5.86 -10.48 10.51
C SER A 85 4.88 -10.49 11.70
N GLY A 86 3.66 -10.97 11.52
CA GLY A 86 2.61 -10.94 12.55
C GLY A 86 1.91 -9.58 12.68
N ILE A 87 2.30 -8.57 11.90
CA ILE A 87 1.67 -7.25 11.88
C ILE A 87 0.23 -7.37 11.37
N HIS A 88 -0.70 -6.77 12.12
CA HIS A 88 -2.13 -6.75 11.78
C HIS A 88 -2.45 -5.54 10.89
N MET A 89 -2.99 -5.79 9.70
CA MET A 89 -3.29 -4.81 8.65
C MET A 89 -4.79 -4.84 8.29
N PRO A 90 -5.53 -3.72 8.41
CA PRO A 90 -6.95 -3.69 8.02
C PRO A 90 -7.13 -3.99 6.53
N ARG A 91 -8.07 -4.87 6.18
CA ARG A 91 -8.29 -5.33 4.79
C ARG A 91 -9.09 -4.36 3.93
N PHE A 92 -9.42 -3.19 4.47
CA PHE A 92 -10.12 -2.13 3.75
C PHE A 92 -9.60 -0.74 4.12
N GLY A 93 -9.39 0.12 3.12
CA GLY A 93 -8.80 1.44 3.31
C GLY A 93 -9.22 2.49 2.29
N LEU A 94 -8.86 3.75 2.55
CA LEU A 94 -9.05 4.85 1.61
C LEU A 94 -7.76 5.11 0.84
N GLY A 95 -7.78 4.97 -0.49
CA GLY A 95 -6.71 5.49 -1.35
C GLY A 95 -6.86 6.98 -1.61
N THR A 96 -5.77 7.76 -1.56
CA THR A 96 -5.81 9.23 -1.75
C THR A 96 -5.29 9.72 -3.11
N TRP A 97 -5.05 8.84 -4.08
CA TRP A 97 -4.60 9.23 -5.42
C TRP A 97 -5.58 10.20 -6.09
N GLN A 98 -5.08 11.32 -6.62
CA GLN A 98 -5.87 12.44 -7.15
C GLN A 98 -6.90 13.03 -6.16
N SER A 99 -6.73 12.85 -4.84
CA SER A 99 -7.41 13.70 -3.86
C SER A 99 -6.57 14.96 -3.70
N HIS A 100 -7.12 16.12 -4.05
CA HIS A 100 -6.35 17.36 -4.16
C HIS A 100 -5.91 17.87 -2.77
N ARG A 101 -4.70 18.45 -2.73
CA ARG A 101 -4.18 19.18 -1.56
C ARG A 101 -4.97 20.46 -1.31
N GLY A 102 -4.95 20.97 -0.08
CA GLY A 102 -5.70 22.18 0.30
C GLY A 102 -7.11 21.86 0.84
N GLY A 103 -7.24 20.73 1.52
CA GLY A 103 -8.40 20.37 2.32
C GLY A 103 -9.33 19.33 1.68
N GLU A 104 -9.25 19.06 0.37
CA GLU A 104 -10.08 17.99 -0.23
C GLU A 104 -9.63 16.62 0.27
N CYS A 105 -8.31 16.33 0.20
CA CYS A 105 -7.77 15.09 0.74
C CYS A 105 -7.97 14.99 2.26
N GLN A 106 -7.81 16.09 3.00
CA GLN A 106 -8.04 16.15 4.45
C GLN A 106 -9.48 15.77 4.80
N ARG A 107 -10.48 16.41 4.16
CA ARG A 107 -11.90 16.13 4.38
C ARG A 107 -12.27 14.68 4.02
N ALA A 108 -11.68 14.13 2.95
CA ALA A 108 -11.89 12.74 2.55
C ALA A 108 -11.34 11.74 3.58
N VAL A 109 -10.14 11.97 4.11
CA VAL A 109 -9.54 11.14 5.17
C VAL A 109 -10.35 11.25 6.46
N ALA A 110 -10.71 12.46 6.89
CA ALA A 110 -11.53 12.67 8.08
C ALA A 110 -12.93 12.02 7.97
N GLU A 111 -13.53 12.03 6.78
CA GLU A 111 -14.78 11.30 6.51
C GLU A 111 -14.61 9.78 6.59
N ALA A 112 -13.54 9.23 6.02
CA ALA A 112 -13.26 7.80 6.09
C ALA A 112 -13.03 7.34 7.55
N LEU A 113 -12.23 8.08 8.33
CA LEU A 113 -11.97 7.75 9.73
C LEU A 113 -13.25 7.78 10.58
N ARG A 114 -14.14 8.76 10.34
CA ARG A 114 -15.49 8.83 10.94
C ARG A 114 -16.43 7.71 10.48
N ALA A 115 -16.36 7.32 9.22
CA ALA A 115 -17.11 6.18 8.66
C ALA A 115 -16.62 4.81 9.13
N GLY A 116 -15.50 4.74 9.87
CA GLY A 116 -14.95 3.52 10.46
C GLY A 116 -13.74 2.92 9.74
N TYR A 117 -13.25 3.54 8.67
CA TYR A 117 -12.01 3.10 8.03
C TYR A 117 -10.83 3.16 9.01
N ARG A 118 -9.92 2.18 8.90
CA ARG A 118 -8.67 2.14 9.69
C ARG A 118 -7.40 1.93 8.86
N LEU A 119 -7.47 1.95 7.53
CA LEU A 119 -6.30 2.06 6.65
C LEU A 119 -6.42 3.29 5.75
N ILE A 120 -5.34 4.07 5.65
CA ILE A 120 -5.22 5.22 4.74
C ILE A 120 -3.98 5.02 3.87
N ASP A 121 -4.17 5.07 2.55
CA ASP A 121 -3.11 4.89 1.56
C ASP A 121 -2.83 6.19 0.80
N THR A 122 -1.59 6.68 0.90
CA THR A 122 -1.06 7.82 0.14
C THR A 122 0.28 7.45 -0.50
N ALA A 123 0.99 8.41 -1.10
CA ALA A 123 2.34 8.28 -1.62
C ALA A 123 3.01 9.65 -1.76
N GLN A 124 4.34 9.68 -1.75
CA GLN A 124 5.14 10.91 -1.96
C GLN A 124 4.74 11.67 -3.24
N VAL A 125 4.48 10.94 -4.33
CA VAL A 125 4.13 11.53 -5.63
C VAL A 125 2.69 12.04 -5.71
N TYR A 126 1.84 11.75 -4.72
CA TYR A 126 0.46 12.27 -4.68
C TYR A 126 0.42 13.73 -4.18
N GLY A 127 1.50 14.20 -3.51
CA GLY A 127 1.63 15.59 -3.04
C GLY A 127 0.60 16.02 -1.99
N ASN A 128 -0.07 15.06 -1.34
CA ASN A 128 -1.15 15.29 -0.36
C ASN A 128 -0.88 14.68 1.03
N GLU A 129 0.34 14.20 1.31
CA GLU A 129 0.73 13.67 2.63
C GLU A 129 0.50 14.68 3.78
N ALA A 130 0.59 15.99 3.52
CA ALA A 130 0.30 17.03 4.53
C ALA A 130 -1.18 17.10 4.91
N ASP A 131 -2.09 17.03 3.93
CA ASP A 131 -3.54 16.94 4.14
C ASP A 131 -3.91 15.66 4.93
N VAL A 132 -3.25 14.53 4.62
CA VAL A 132 -3.41 13.26 5.36
C VAL A 132 -2.95 13.43 6.81
N GLY A 133 -1.76 14.00 7.03
CA GLY A 133 -1.22 14.24 8.37
C GLY A 133 -2.08 15.18 9.22
N GLN A 134 -2.65 16.23 8.61
CA GLN A 134 -3.61 17.10 9.29
C GLN A 134 -4.89 16.35 9.69
N ALA A 135 -5.49 15.58 8.77
CA ALA A 135 -6.68 14.80 9.09
C ALA A 135 -6.45 13.71 10.16
N LEU A 136 -5.22 13.18 10.28
CA LEU A 136 -4.85 12.26 11.36
C LEU A 136 -4.69 12.97 12.71
N GLN A 137 -4.24 14.23 12.75
CA GLN A 137 -4.16 15.02 13.99
C GLN A 137 -5.52 15.51 14.49
N GLU A 138 -6.48 15.73 13.58
CA GLU A 138 -7.82 16.23 13.89
C GLU A 138 -8.84 15.12 14.21
N ALA A 139 -8.47 13.84 14.04
CA ALA A 139 -9.40 12.72 14.19
C ALA A 139 -9.47 12.18 15.63
N GLU A 140 -10.68 11.84 16.07
CA GLU A 140 -10.97 11.22 17.38
C GLU A 140 -10.58 9.73 17.47
N VAL A 141 -9.46 9.34 16.84
CA VAL A 141 -8.95 7.95 16.78
C VAL A 141 -7.47 7.96 17.11
N LYS A 142 -6.99 6.95 17.86
CA LYS A 142 -5.57 6.93 18.25
C LYS A 142 -4.70 6.60 17.04
N ARG A 143 -3.49 7.19 16.95
CA ARG A 143 -2.52 6.91 15.88
C ARG A 143 -2.25 5.40 15.70
N ASN A 144 -2.17 4.63 16.79
CA ASN A 144 -1.93 3.19 16.75
C ASN A 144 -3.17 2.34 16.38
N GLU A 145 -4.34 2.95 16.19
CA GLU A 145 -5.54 2.30 15.66
C GLU A 145 -5.66 2.46 14.13
N VAL A 146 -4.89 3.38 13.51
CA VAL A 146 -4.92 3.67 12.06
C VAL A 146 -3.65 3.18 11.40
N PHE A 147 -3.79 2.40 10.34
CA PHE A 147 -2.71 1.87 9.51
C PHE A 147 -2.42 2.85 8.36
N VAL A 148 -1.27 3.52 8.40
CA VAL A 148 -0.88 4.54 7.41
C VAL A 148 0.13 3.96 6.42
N VAL A 149 -0.20 4.01 5.13
CA VAL A 149 0.67 3.57 4.02
C VAL A 149 1.18 4.80 3.25
N THR A 150 2.49 4.86 3.01
CA THR A 150 3.07 5.75 1.99
C THR A 150 4.08 4.98 1.12
N LYS A 151 4.54 5.62 0.05
CA LYS A 151 5.33 4.96 -1.01
C LYS A 151 6.48 5.83 -1.49
N LEU A 152 7.65 5.20 -1.63
CA LEU A 152 8.87 5.77 -2.18
C LEU A 152 8.70 6.10 -3.67
N SER A 153 9.02 7.34 -4.05
CA SER A 153 9.06 7.76 -5.45
C SER A 153 10.21 7.11 -6.21
N SER A 154 9.98 6.67 -7.45
CA SER A 154 11.01 6.05 -8.30
C SER A 154 12.21 6.95 -8.65
N ARG A 155 12.13 8.25 -8.36
CA ARG A 155 13.27 9.18 -8.46
C ARG A 155 14.25 9.09 -7.27
N ASP A 156 13.78 8.55 -6.15
CA ASP A 156 14.43 8.52 -4.83
C ASP A 156 14.93 7.08 -4.49
N HIS A 157 15.22 6.29 -5.54
CA HIS A 157 15.83 4.94 -5.45
C HIS A 157 17.36 5.00 -5.30
N GLY A 158 17.94 3.93 -4.75
CA GLY A 158 19.37 3.74 -4.57
C GLY A 158 20.02 4.67 -3.54
N GLY A 159 21.22 4.32 -3.08
CA GLY A 159 21.97 5.01 -2.03
C GLY A 159 21.14 5.39 -0.79
N SER A 160 21.44 6.53 -0.20
CA SER A 160 20.75 7.05 0.99
C SER A 160 19.42 7.78 0.69
N HIS A 161 18.98 7.85 -0.57
CA HIS A 161 17.78 8.57 -0.97
C HIS A 161 16.48 8.05 -0.30
N PRO A 162 16.25 6.73 -0.13
CA PRO A 162 15.05 6.22 0.53
C PRO A 162 14.92 6.71 1.98
N ALA A 163 16.04 6.84 2.69
CA ALA A 163 16.07 7.30 4.08
C ALA A 163 15.73 8.79 4.21
N ALA A 164 16.24 9.63 3.30
CA ALA A 164 15.86 11.03 3.23
C ALA A 164 14.39 11.20 2.82
N ALA A 165 13.93 10.42 1.84
CA ALA A 165 12.56 10.47 1.33
C ALA A 165 11.52 10.05 2.40
N LEU A 166 11.77 8.96 3.15
CA LEU A 166 10.88 8.53 4.23
C LEU A 166 10.84 9.56 5.37
N LYS A 167 11.97 10.11 5.80
CA LYS A 167 12.01 11.19 6.82
C LYS A 167 11.20 12.42 6.37
N ALA A 168 11.27 12.77 5.08
CA ALA A 168 10.47 13.84 4.52
C ALA A 168 8.96 13.50 4.46
N SER A 169 8.59 12.25 4.19
CA SER A 169 7.19 11.77 4.29
C SER A 169 6.67 11.83 5.72
N LEU A 170 7.44 11.33 6.69
CA LEU A 170 7.11 11.37 8.12
C LEU A 170 6.89 12.81 8.61
N SER A 171 7.75 13.74 8.21
CA SER A 171 7.60 15.17 8.48
C SER A 171 6.29 15.75 7.90
N ARG A 172 5.92 15.42 6.66
CA ARG A 172 4.65 15.86 6.04
C ARG A 172 3.42 15.24 6.70
N LEU A 173 3.48 13.94 6.97
CA LEU A 173 2.43 13.19 7.67
C LEU A 173 2.31 13.57 9.15
N LYS A 174 3.33 14.24 9.72
CA LYS A 174 3.47 14.58 11.15
C LYS A 174 3.45 13.33 12.05
N LEU A 175 4.16 12.28 11.63
CA LEU A 175 4.23 10.97 12.28
C LEU A 175 5.67 10.57 12.59
N ASP A 176 5.89 9.79 13.65
CA ASP A 176 7.19 9.19 13.96
C ASP A 176 7.49 7.94 13.11
N TYR A 177 6.44 7.23 12.69
CA TYR A 177 6.50 6.03 11.84
C TYR A 177 5.31 5.93 10.88
N VAL A 178 5.49 5.16 9.79
CA VAL A 178 4.39 4.63 8.95
C VAL A 178 4.19 3.14 9.22
N ASP A 179 2.98 2.62 8.99
CA ASP A 179 2.69 1.21 9.22
C ASP A 179 3.17 0.34 8.07
N LEU A 180 3.21 0.88 6.86
CA LEU A 180 3.74 0.24 5.67
C LEU A 180 4.42 1.27 4.75
N PHE A 181 5.64 0.97 4.33
CA PHE A 181 6.36 1.74 3.31
C PHE A 181 6.61 0.88 2.06
N LEU A 182 6.19 1.39 0.90
CA LEU A 182 6.25 0.64 -0.37
C LEU A 182 7.25 1.24 -1.36
N ILE A 183 7.97 0.42 -2.12
CA ILE A 183 8.53 0.85 -3.41
C ILE A 183 7.34 1.08 -4.36
N HIS A 184 7.09 2.31 -4.83
CA HIS A 184 5.84 2.63 -5.56
C HIS A 184 5.80 2.04 -6.98
N SER A 185 6.94 1.89 -7.64
CA SER A 185 7.07 1.25 -8.94
C SER A 185 8.51 0.77 -9.12
N PRO A 186 8.75 -0.40 -9.74
CA PRO A 186 10.10 -0.91 -9.94
C PRO A 186 11.00 0.03 -10.75
N ARG A 187 10.41 0.85 -11.64
CA ARG A 187 11.08 1.67 -12.68
C ARG A 187 12.02 2.79 -12.22
N GLY A 188 12.44 2.82 -10.96
CA GLY A 188 13.53 3.68 -10.49
C GLY A 188 14.93 3.08 -10.72
N GLY A 189 15.03 1.78 -11.00
CA GLY A 189 16.29 1.05 -10.98
C GLY A 189 16.81 0.79 -9.56
N PHE A 190 18.05 0.33 -9.45
CA PHE A 190 18.74 0.04 -8.19
C PHE A 190 17.89 -0.74 -7.16
N LEU A 191 17.05 -1.69 -7.61
CA LEU A 191 16.03 -2.28 -6.75
C LEU A 191 16.57 -3.05 -5.56
N LEU A 192 17.73 -3.71 -5.68
CA LEU A 192 18.31 -4.44 -4.56
C LEU A 192 18.78 -3.49 -3.45
N GLU A 193 19.54 -2.46 -3.80
CA GLU A 193 19.99 -1.42 -2.87
C GLU A 193 18.81 -0.63 -2.26
N THR A 194 17.78 -0.36 -3.06
CA THR A 194 16.55 0.30 -2.61
C THR A 194 15.77 -0.58 -1.63
N TRP A 195 15.72 -1.89 -1.86
CA TRP A 195 15.05 -2.83 -0.96
C TRP A 195 15.81 -3.03 0.35
N ASP A 196 17.15 -3.12 0.29
CA ASP A 196 18.01 -3.18 1.47
C ASP A 196 17.85 -1.91 2.32
N SER A 197 17.77 -0.73 1.68
CA SER A 197 17.45 0.53 2.36
C SER A 197 16.07 0.51 3.04
N LEU A 198 15.07 -0.16 2.46
CA LEU A 198 13.76 -0.34 3.11
C LEU A 198 13.86 -1.27 4.33
N VAL A 199 14.65 -2.35 4.25
CA VAL A 199 14.94 -3.24 5.40
C VAL A 199 15.60 -2.47 6.53
N GLU A 200 16.59 -1.63 6.26
CA GLU A 200 17.22 -0.75 7.27
C GLU A 200 16.21 0.20 7.91
N LEU A 201 15.36 0.86 7.11
CA LEU A 201 14.35 1.81 7.61
C LEU A 201 13.27 1.14 8.46
N ARG A 202 12.93 -0.12 8.17
CA ARG A 202 12.08 -0.94 9.03
C ARG A 202 12.79 -1.27 10.35
N ASN A 203 14.02 -1.73 10.28
CA ASN A 203 14.80 -2.13 11.45
C ASN A 203 15.10 -0.92 12.37
N ALA A 204 15.17 0.29 11.81
CA ALA A 204 15.24 1.57 12.53
C ALA A 204 13.88 2.08 13.07
N GLY A 205 12.77 1.34 12.88
CA GLY A 205 11.45 1.67 13.40
C GLY A 205 10.65 2.74 12.65
N LEU A 206 11.19 3.30 11.55
CA LEU A 206 10.54 4.36 10.77
C LEU A 206 9.40 3.84 9.88
N ALA A 207 9.41 2.53 9.57
CA ALA A 207 8.29 1.80 8.99
C ALA A 207 8.07 0.50 9.77
N ARG A 208 6.81 0.11 10.05
CA ARG A 208 6.54 -1.17 10.74
C ARG A 208 6.67 -2.36 9.79
N ALA A 209 6.05 -2.27 8.60
CA ALA A 209 6.16 -3.22 7.51
C ALA A 209 6.76 -2.56 6.25
N ILE A 210 7.28 -3.38 5.35
CA ILE A 210 7.79 -2.94 4.02
C ILE A 210 7.22 -3.81 2.92
N GLY A 211 7.07 -3.22 1.73
CA GLY A 211 6.53 -3.92 0.58
C GLY A 211 6.84 -3.23 -0.74
N VAL A 212 6.17 -3.70 -1.78
CA VAL A 212 6.34 -3.23 -3.15
C VAL A 212 4.99 -2.86 -3.77
N SER A 213 5.02 -2.17 -4.89
CA SER A 213 3.85 -1.82 -5.68
C SER A 213 4.21 -1.84 -7.15
N ASN A 214 3.28 -2.34 -7.97
CA ASN A 214 3.49 -2.60 -9.40
C ASN A 214 4.65 -3.59 -9.68
N PHE A 215 4.83 -4.62 -8.84
CA PHE A 215 5.76 -5.72 -9.11
C PHE A 215 5.03 -6.92 -9.71
N GLY A 216 5.50 -7.39 -10.87
CA GLY A 216 5.00 -8.57 -11.57
C GLY A 216 5.54 -9.89 -11.01
N ALA A 217 5.00 -11.02 -11.48
CA ALA A 217 5.38 -12.34 -11.01
C ALA A 217 6.88 -12.66 -11.21
N GLU A 218 7.46 -12.28 -12.35
CA GLU A 218 8.89 -12.41 -12.64
C GLU A 218 9.73 -11.61 -11.61
N GLN A 219 9.48 -10.30 -11.49
CA GLN A 219 10.20 -9.40 -10.60
C GLN A 219 10.17 -9.84 -9.12
N LEU A 220 9.06 -10.44 -8.66
CA LEU A 220 8.96 -11.02 -7.31
C LEU A 220 9.85 -12.27 -7.15
N ARG A 221 9.87 -13.17 -8.14
CA ARG A 221 10.77 -14.34 -8.14
C ARG A 221 12.23 -13.90 -8.17
N SER A 222 12.55 -12.90 -8.98
CA SER A 222 13.93 -12.43 -9.16
C SER A 222 14.46 -11.67 -7.93
N LEU A 223 13.61 -10.93 -7.20
CA LEU A 223 13.92 -10.39 -5.87
C LEU A 223 14.20 -11.52 -4.85
N GLN A 224 13.40 -12.59 -4.85
CA GLN A 224 13.61 -13.76 -4.00
C GLN A 224 14.91 -14.51 -4.35
N GLN A 225 15.19 -14.71 -5.64
CA GLN A 225 16.41 -15.36 -6.14
C GLN A 225 17.69 -14.56 -5.84
N ALA A 226 17.59 -13.23 -5.74
CA ALA A 226 18.64 -12.36 -5.24
C ALA A 226 18.87 -12.45 -3.71
N GLY A 227 18.30 -13.45 -3.05
CA GLY A 227 18.50 -13.76 -1.62
C GLY A 227 17.91 -12.72 -0.67
N ARG A 228 16.93 -11.92 -1.12
CA ARG A 228 16.31 -10.88 -0.31
C ARG A 228 15.08 -11.37 0.44
N GLU A 229 14.78 -10.72 1.56
CA GLU A 229 13.55 -10.96 2.31
C GLU A 229 12.33 -10.61 1.43
N LEU A 230 11.33 -11.49 1.40
CA LEU A 230 10.10 -11.26 0.66
C LEU A 230 9.32 -10.06 1.22
N PRO A 231 8.71 -9.22 0.36
CA PRO A 231 7.85 -8.12 0.80
C PRO A 231 6.64 -8.62 1.58
N GLU A 232 6.10 -7.80 2.48
CA GLU A 232 4.86 -8.11 3.19
C GLU A 232 3.63 -7.91 2.31
N VAL A 233 3.71 -6.92 1.41
CA VAL A 233 2.60 -6.47 0.57
C VAL A 233 3.10 -6.23 -0.85
N ASN A 234 2.32 -6.64 -1.85
CA ASN A 234 2.43 -6.17 -3.22
C ASN A 234 1.14 -5.41 -3.59
N GLN A 235 1.25 -4.09 -3.78
CA GLN A 235 0.12 -3.24 -4.15
C GLN A 235 0.03 -3.09 -5.69
N ILE A 236 -1.00 -3.67 -6.30
CA ILE A 236 -1.16 -3.77 -7.76
C ILE A 236 -2.55 -3.31 -8.21
N GLU A 237 -2.68 -2.96 -9.49
CA GLU A 237 -4.00 -2.76 -10.09
C GLU A 237 -4.70 -4.11 -10.15
N LEU A 238 -5.83 -4.24 -9.46
CA LEU A 238 -6.60 -5.50 -9.44
C LEU A 238 -8.08 -5.20 -9.25
N HIS A 239 -8.90 -5.69 -10.18
CA HIS A 239 -10.35 -5.51 -10.20
C HIS A 239 -11.00 -6.61 -11.07
N CYS A 240 -12.32 -6.72 -11.07
CA CYS A 240 -13.06 -7.77 -11.82
C CYS A 240 -12.61 -7.95 -13.27
N PHE A 241 -12.24 -6.87 -13.96
CA PHE A 241 -11.85 -6.89 -15.38
C PHE A 241 -10.37 -7.16 -15.68
N TRP A 242 -9.54 -7.29 -14.63
CA TRP A 242 -8.14 -7.67 -14.69
C TRP A 242 -7.70 -8.19 -13.31
N GLN A 243 -7.68 -9.51 -13.17
CA GLN A 243 -7.58 -10.19 -11.87
C GLN A 243 -6.16 -10.65 -11.54
N GLN A 244 -5.20 -10.37 -12.44
CA GLN A 244 -3.76 -10.54 -12.25
C GLN A 244 -3.34 -11.96 -11.82
N LYS A 245 -4.07 -12.99 -12.28
CA LYS A 245 -4.06 -14.36 -11.73
C LYS A 245 -2.68 -14.99 -11.52
N GLU A 246 -1.68 -14.69 -12.35
CA GLU A 246 -0.30 -15.17 -12.15
C GLU A 246 0.39 -14.48 -10.95
N THR A 247 0.39 -13.15 -10.93
CA THR A 247 0.99 -12.35 -9.84
C THR A 247 0.24 -12.58 -8.52
N GLU A 248 -1.10 -12.65 -8.58
CA GLU A 248 -1.97 -12.91 -7.44
C GLU A 248 -1.70 -14.28 -6.83
N ARG A 249 -1.67 -15.32 -7.65
CA ARG A 249 -1.32 -16.67 -7.19
C ARG A 249 0.10 -16.72 -6.63
N LEU A 250 1.10 -16.11 -7.28
CA LEU A 250 2.47 -16.10 -6.74
C LEU A 250 2.53 -15.40 -5.38
N CYS A 251 1.83 -14.28 -5.21
CA CYS A 251 1.75 -13.60 -3.92
C CYS A 251 1.13 -14.54 -2.87
N SER A 252 0.05 -15.25 -3.20
CA SER A 252 -0.58 -16.24 -2.32
C SER A 252 0.37 -17.40 -1.96
N ASP A 253 1.00 -18.03 -2.96
CA ASP A 253 1.96 -19.13 -2.81
C ASP A 253 3.20 -18.73 -1.96
N LEU A 254 3.53 -17.43 -1.89
CA LEU A 254 4.63 -16.86 -1.09
C LEU A 254 4.19 -16.18 0.22
N GLY A 255 2.89 -16.13 0.52
CA GLY A 255 2.34 -15.43 1.69
C GLY A 255 2.45 -13.91 1.65
N ILE A 256 2.64 -13.31 0.48
CA ILE A 256 2.69 -11.86 0.25
C ILE A 256 1.25 -11.35 0.14
N ALA A 257 0.89 -10.32 0.92
CA ALA A 257 -0.46 -9.76 0.86
C ALA A 257 -0.69 -8.97 -0.44
N VAL A 258 -1.75 -9.29 -1.18
CA VAL A 258 -2.17 -8.52 -2.35
C VAL A 258 -3.03 -7.34 -1.92
N MET A 259 -2.64 -6.14 -2.33
CA MET A 259 -3.37 -4.90 -2.04
C MET A 259 -3.86 -4.26 -3.35
N ALA A 260 -5.17 -4.31 -3.58
CA ALA A 260 -5.83 -3.91 -4.82
C ALA A 260 -6.04 -2.39 -4.87
N TYR A 261 -5.22 -1.70 -5.67
CA TYR A 261 -5.47 -0.32 -6.10
C TYR A 261 -6.34 -0.29 -7.36
N SER A 262 -7.01 0.84 -7.63
CA SER A 262 -8.04 0.97 -8.69
C SER A 262 -9.13 -0.13 -8.64
N PRO A 263 -9.63 -0.61 -7.48
CA PRO A 263 -10.46 -1.83 -7.40
C PRO A 263 -11.82 -1.73 -8.13
N LEU A 264 -12.18 -0.54 -8.63
CA LEU A 264 -13.39 -0.26 -9.41
C LEU A 264 -13.10 -0.05 -10.92
N ALA A 265 -11.90 -0.36 -11.42
CA ALA A 265 -11.45 -0.07 -12.79
C ALA A 265 -11.70 1.38 -13.24
N ARG A 266 -11.52 2.33 -12.30
CA ARG A 266 -11.88 3.77 -12.44
C ARG A 266 -13.36 4.04 -12.84
N GLY A 267 -14.23 3.03 -12.81
CA GLY A 267 -15.62 3.07 -13.28
C GLY A 267 -15.78 2.86 -14.79
N SER A 268 -14.72 2.57 -15.54
CA SER A 268 -14.70 2.59 -17.01
C SER A 268 -15.48 1.46 -17.71
N LEU A 269 -15.91 0.44 -16.96
CA LEU A 269 -16.61 -0.75 -17.48
C LEU A 269 -17.94 -1.03 -16.75
N PHE A 270 -18.45 -0.02 -16.02
CA PHE A 270 -19.77 -0.08 -15.39
C PHE A 270 -20.87 0.11 -16.44
N GLY A 271 -21.96 -0.64 -16.31
CA GLY A 271 -23.08 -0.68 -17.25
C GLY A 271 -22.82 -1.39 -18.59
N SER A 272 -21.57 -1.75 -18.91
CA SER A 272 -21.17 -2.34 -20.21
C SER A 272 -20.77 -3.81 -20.14
N THR A 273 -20.89 -4.46 -18.98
CA THR A 273 -20.46 -5.84 -18.74
C THR A 273 -21.49 -6.63 -17.94
N GLY A 274 -21.31 -7.95 -17.82
CA GLY A 274 -22.17 -8.82 -17.00
C GLY A 274 -22.22 -8.45 -15.51
N LEU A 275 -21.31 -7.60 -15.03
CA LEU A 275 -21.33 -7.05 -13.67
C LEU A 275 -22.61 -6.24 -13.40
N ALA A 276 -23.13 -5.50 -14.38
CA ALA A 276 -24.33 -4.70 -14.25
C ALA A 276 -25.59 -5.55 -14.00
N GLN A 277 -25.73 -6.66 -14.72
CA GLN A 277 -26.82 -7.62 -14.55
C GLN A 277 -26.77 -8.29 -13.16
N LEU A 278 -25.56 -8.61 -12.67
CA LEU A 278 -25.37 -9.15 -11.33
C LEU A 278 -25.64 -8.10 -10.24
N ALA A 279 -25.36 -6.82 -10.50
CA ALA A 279 -25.60 -5.73 -9.56
C ALA A 279 -27.11 -5.49 -9.38
N GLU A 280 -27.86 -5.50 -10.49
CA GLU A 280 -29.32 -5.46 -10.52
C GLU A 280 -29.93 -6.66 -9.78
N GLN A 281 -29.49 -7.89 -10.06
CA GLN A 281 -29.95 -9.11 -9.39
C GLN A 281 -29.73 -9.11 -7.87
N ARG A 282 -28.70 -8.41 -7.37
CA ARG A 282 -28.42 -8.24 -5.93
C ARG A 282 -28.91 -6.91 -5.36
N ALA A 283 -29.69 -6.13 -6.11
CA ALA A 283 -30.19 -4.80 -5.73
C ALA A 283 -29.10 -3.86 -5.17
N CYS A 284 -27.91 -3.87 -5.78
CA CYS A 284 -26.72 -3.16 -5.30
C CYS A 284 -25.99 -2.44 -6.45
N SER A 285 -24.89 -1.74 -6.16
CA SER A 285 -24.08 -1.09 -7.20
C SER A 285 -22.92 -2.00 -7.65
N GLU A 286 -22.51 -1.85 -8.91
CA GLU A 286 -21.31 -2.50 -9.45
C GLU A 286 -20.05 -2.19 -8.63
N ALA A 287 -19.98 -0.99 -8.03
CA ALA A 287 -18.91 -0.63 -7.11
C ALA A 287 -18.92 -1.48 -5.82
N ALA A 288 -20.11 -1.76 -5.26
CA ALA A 288 -20.25 -2.65 -4.11
C ALA A 288 -19.90 -4.10 -4.46
N LEU A 289 -20.25 -4.58 -5.66
CA LEU A 289 -19.83 -5.89 -6.16
C LEU A 289 -18.31 -5.99 -6.27
N CYS A 290 -17.64 -5.04 -6.94
CA CYS A 290 -16.18 -5.05 -7.09
C CYS A 290 -15.47 -5.08 -5.73
N ILE A 291 -15.92 -4.25 -4.77
CA ILE A 291 -15.41 -4.23 -3.40
C ILE A 291 -15.63 -5.59 -2.72
N ARG A 292 -16.84 -6.14 -2.80
CA ARG A 292 -17.17 -7.41 -2.15
C ARG A 292 -16.40 -8.59 -2.73
N TRP A 293 -16.28 -8.67 -4.06
CA TRP A 293 -15.50 -9.70 -4.76
C TRP A 293 -14.03 -9.65 -4.35
N ALA A 294 -13.39 -8.46 -4.42
CA ALA A 294 -11.99 -8.30 -4.04
C ALA A 294 -11.76 -8.63 -2.55
N PHE A 295 -12.72 -8.29 -1.69
CA PHE A 295 -12.67 -8.61 -0.27
C PHE A 295 -12.91 -10.11 0.01
N GLN A 296 -13.77 -10.80 -0.74
CA GLN A 296 -13.95 -12.26 -0.62
C GLN A 296 -12.79 -13.06 -1.21
N LYS A 297 -12.07 -12.50 -2.19
CA LYS A 297 -10.83 -13.09 -2.74
C LYS A 297 -9.62 -13.02 -1.78
N GLY A 298 -9.75 -12.37 -0.62
CA GLY A 298 -8.70 -12.28 0.41
C GLY A 298 -7.86 -11.00 0.38
N PHE A 299 -8.00 -10.16 -0.65
CA PHE A 299 -7.18 -8.97 -0.85
C PHE A 299 -7.43 -7.87 0.19
N VAL A 300 -6.45 -6.96 0.34
CA VAL A 300 -6.68 -5.63 0.93
C VAL A 300 -7.22 -4.71 -0.15
N VAL A 301 -8.33 -4.00 0.07
CA VAL A 301 -9.01 -3.22 -0.98
C VAL A 301 -9.01 -1.72 -0.64
N ILE A 302 -8.50 -0.87 -1.55
CA ILE A 302 -8.38 0.59 -1.35
C ILE A 302 -9.11 1.44 -2.43
N PRO A 303 -10.45 1.52 -2.41
CA PRO A 303 -11.16 2.43 -3.30
C PRO A 303 -10.90 3.91 -2.91
N LYS A 304 -10.67 4.76 -3.92
CA LYS A 304 -10.54 6.22 -3.73
C LYS A 304 -11.88 6.92 -3.84
N SER A 305 -12.19 7.82 -2.91
CA SER A 305 -13.19 8.87 -3.13
C SER A 305 -12.95 10.10 -2.27
N VAL A 306 -13.46 11.23 -2.73
CA VAL A 306 -13.57 12.50 -1.99
C VAL A 306 -15.03 12.90 -1.74
N ASN A 307 -15.98 12.10 -2.25
CA ASN A 307 -17.41 12.28 -2.01
C ASN A 307 -17.83 11.48 -0.75
N PRO A 308 -18.41 12.11 0.29
CA PRO A 308 -18.74 11.44 1.54
C PRO A 308 -19.73 10.28 1.41
N GLN A 309 -20.74 10.41 0.55
CA GLN A 309 -21.74 9.38 0.33
C GLN A 309 -21.10 8.11 -0.25
N ARG A 310 -20.18 8.24 -1.22
CA ARG A 310 -19.40 7.12 -1.76
C ARG A 310 -18.42 6.53 -0.74
N ILE A 311 -17.79 7.33 0.12
CA ILE A 311 -16.93 6.80 1.19
C ILE A 311 -17.75 5.89 2.13
N ARG A 312 -18.93 6.34 2.57
CA ARG A 312 -19.81 5.54 3.44
C ARG A 312 -20.38 4.30 2.72
N ALA A 313 -20.83 4.44 1.48
CA ALA A 313 -21.32 3.31 0.67
C ALA A 313 -20.23 2.26 0.40
N ASN A 314 -18.99 2.67 0.15
CA ASN A 314 -17.87 1.78 -0.11
C ASN A 314 -17.55 0.87 1.09
N ILE A 315 -17.60 1.38 2.34
CA ILE A 315 -17.40 0.53 3.53
C ILE A 315 -18.66 -0.27 3.89
N ALA A 316 -19.87 0.27 3.65
CA ALA A 316 -21.13 -0.47 3.82
C ALA A 316 -21.22 -1.71 2.90
N ALA A 317 -20.57 -1.69 1.74
CA ALA A 317 -20.45 -2.85 0.84
C ALA A 317 -19.80 -4.10 1.50
N LEU A 318 -19.15 -3.96 2.67
CA LEU A 318 -18.61 -5.05 3.48
C LEU A 318 -19.61 -5.68 4.46
N GLY A 319 -20.72 -4.99 4.78
CA GLY A 319 -21.72 -5.45 5.76
C GLY A 319 -22.76 -6.43 5.19
N GLY A 320 -23.11 -6.32 3.91
CA GLY A 320 -24.12 -7.18 3.26
C GLY A 320 -23.72 -8.66 3.10
N PRO A 321 -24.61 -9.51 2.55
CA PRO A 321 -24.35 -10.92 2.33
C PRO A 321 -23.26 -11.16 1.26
N GLY A 322 -22.48 -12.22 1.45
CA GLY A 322 -21.44 -12.64 0.52
C GLY A 322 -21.97 -13.11 -0.84
N LEU A 323 -21.13 -12.99 -1.86
CA LEU A 323 -21.28 -13.59 -3.18
C LEU A 323 -21.14 -15.10 -3.08
N THR A 324 -22.06 -15.83 -3.72
CA THR A 324 -22.04 -17.29 -3.83
C THR A 324 -20.92 -17.77 -4.78
N PRO A 325 -20.54 -19.06 -4.74
CA PRO A 325 -19.53 -19.60 -5.67
C PRO A 325 -19.87 -19.35 -7.15
N ARG A 326 -21.15 -19.40 -7.53
CA ARG A 326 -21.62 -19.12 -8.90
C ARG A 326 -21.38 -17.66 -9.31
N GLU A 327 -21.58 -16.72 -8.39
CA GLU A 327 -21.38 -15.28 -8.65
C GLU A 327 -19.89 -14.93 -8.66
N MET A 328 -19.09 -15.55 -7.78
CA MET A 328 -17.62 -15.45 -7.84
C MET A 328 -17.08 -15.98 -9.16
N GLN A 329 -17.59 -17.11 -9.66
CA GLN A 329 -17.25 -17.67 -10.97
C GLN A 329 -17.74 -16.79 -12.14
N ALA A 330 -18.94 -16.21 -12.05
CA ALA A 330 -19.44 -15.27 -13.04
C ALA A 330 -18.56 -14.02 -13.15
N ILE A 331 -18.07 -13.50 -12.02
CA ILE A 331 -17.09 -12.40 -11.99
C ILE A 331 -15.71 -12.86 -12.47
N GLU A 332 -15.29 -14.09 -12.20
CA GLU A 332 -14.03 -14.64 -12.73
C GLU A 332 -13.97 -14.63 -14.28
N LEU A 333 -15.12 -14.83 -14.94
CA LEU A 333 -15.26 -14.75 -16.39
C LEU A 333 -15.29 -13.32 -16.96
N LEU A 334 -15.23 -12.28 -16.12
CA LEU A 334 -15.12 -10.88 -16.55
C LEU A 334 -13.67 -10.42 -16.75
N ASP A 335 -12.66 -11.24 -16.41
CA ASP A 335 -11.26 -10.89 -16.67
C ASP A 335 -10.99 -10.83 -18.19
N GLN A 336 -10.66 -9.63 -18.66
CA GLN A 336 -10.36 -9.34 -20.06
C GLN A 336 -9.02 -8.59 -20.21
N GLY A 337 -8.15 -8.65 -19.18
CA GLY A 337 -6.85 -7.97 -19.20
C GLY A 337 -6.91 -6.44 -19.21
N PHE A 338 -8.01 -5.83 -18.74
CA PHE A 338 -8.24 -4.38 -18.83
C PHE A 338 -7.36 -3.59 -17.84
N CYS A 339 -6.24 -3.04 -18.30
CA CYS A 339 -5.39 -2.13 -17.53
C CYS A 339 -6.00 -0.71 -17.49
N SER A 340 -6.56 -0.28 -16.35
CA SER A 340 -7.10 1.08 -16.18
C SER A 340 -6.05 2.12 -15.79
N CYS A 341 -4.85 1.70 -15.34
CA CYS A 341 -3.82 2.57 -14.81
C CYS A 341 -2.43 2.29 -15.43
N PRO A 342 -1.85 3.23 -16.22
CA PRO A 342 -0.56 3.04 -16.90
C PRO A 342 0.64 2.66 -16.01
N ALA A 343 0.57 2.90 -14.69
CA ALA A 343 1.58 2.47 -13.72
C ALA A 343 1.77 0.93 -13.70
N ALA A 344 0.71 0.15 -13.92
CA ALA A 344 0.77 -1.31 -13.91
C ALA A 344 1.65 -1.90 -15.03
N LYS A 345 1.92 -1.13 -16.10
CA LYS A 345 2.92 -1.48 -17.14
C LYS A 345 4.33 -1.68 -16.57
N ALA A 346 4.61 -1.20 -15.37
CA ALA A 346 5.87 -1.43 -14.67
C ALA A 346 6.08 -2.91 -14.26
N MET A 347 5.01 -3.69 -14.13
CA MET A 347 5.04 -5.13 -13.82
C MET A 347 5.64 -5.98 -14.94
N GLN A 348 5.86 -5.39 -16.12
CA GLN A 348 6.40 -6.02 -17.34
C GLN A 348 7.81 -5.54 -17.70
N THR A 349 8.43 -4.65 -16.90
CA THR A 349 9.81 -4.20 -17.15
C THR A 349 10.80 -5.30 -16.72
N PRO A 350 11.74 -5.76 -17.57
CA PRO A 350 12.65 -6.87 -17.25
C PRO A 350 13.52 -6.59 -16.03
N TRP A 351 13.76 -7.61 -15.19
CA TRP A 351 14.53 -7.48 -13.95
C TRP A 351 15.96 -6.96 -14.14
N GLU A 352 16.61 -7.28 -15.26
CA GLU A 352 17.95 -6.78 -15.60
C GLU A 352 18.01 -5.26 -15.81
N GLU A 353 16.91 -4.62 -16.21
CA GLU A 353 16.81 -3.14 -16.29
C GLU A 353 16.66 -2.49 -14.89
N LEU A 354 16.35 -3.30 -13.87
CA LEU A 354 15.83 -2.85 -12.58
C LEU A 354 16.76 -3.14 -11.39
N ALA A 355 17.42 -4.30 -11.40
CA ALA A 355 18.10 -4.84 -10.23
C ALA A 355 19.30 -3.99 -9.76
N THR A 356 20.17 -3.61 -10.70
CA THR A 356 21.49 -3.01 -10.44
C THR A 356 21.79 -1.78 -11.29
N ALA A 357 21.06 -1.57 -12.39
CA ALA A 357 21.22 -0.41 -13.25
C ALA A 357 20.36 0.78 -12.80
N ALA A 358 20.82 1.99 -13.12
CA ALA A 358 19.91 3.12 -13.29
C ALA A 358 19.14 2.95 -14.62
N PRO A 359 17.84 3.27 -14.70
CA PRO A 359 17.17 3.41 -15.98
C PRO A 359 17.91 4.46 -16.80
N ALA A 360 18.24 4.13 -18.05
CA ALA A 360 19.02 4.99 -18.93
C ALA A 360 18.29 6.33 -19.15
N ARG A 361 18.68 7.37 -18.39
CA ARG A 361 18.09 8.72 -18.49
C ARG A 361 18.17 9.17 -19.94
N GLY A 362 17.03 9.17 -20.62
CA GLY A 362 16.96 9.37 -22.06
C GLY A 362 17.67 10.66 -22.44
N LYS A 363 18.73 10.56 -23.25
CA LYS A 363 19.48 11.71 -23.74
C LYS A 363 18.55 12.53 -24.64
N GLY A 364 17.85 13.49 -24.05
CA GLY A 364 17.05 14.48 -24.76
C GLY A 364 17.92 15.07 -25.86
N LYS A 365 17.51 14.91 -27.12
CA LYS A 365 18.36 15.23 -28.28
C LYS A 365 18.63 16.73 -28.31
N GLY A 366 19.75 17.13 -27.73
CA GLY A 366 20.27 18.49 -27.79
C GLY A 366 20.50 18.86 -29.25
N LYS A 367 19.53 19.54 -29.86
CA LYS A 367 19.66 20.12 -31.19
C LYS A 367 20.65 21.27 -31.09
N SER A 368 21.92 20.97 -31.31
CA SER A 368 22.99 21.95 -31.49
C SER A 368 22.54 23.03 -32.48
N GLY A 369 22.47 24.27 -32.02
CA GLY A 369 21.94 25.36 -32.83
C GLY A 369 22.77 25.60 -34.09
N LYS A 370 22.10 25.79 -35.22
CA LYS A 370 22.62 26.59 -36.33
C LYS A 370 21.69 27.77 -36.53
N SER A 371 22.25 28.97 -36.47
CA SER A 371 21.53 30.22 -36.73
C SER A 371 20.96 30.23 -38.15
N LYS A 372 19.75 30.80 -38.29
CA LYS A 372 19.36 31.63 -39.42
C LYS A 372 18.14 32.47 -39.02
N ASP A 373 18.25 33.77 -39.19
CA ASP A 373 17.19 34.72 -38.86
C ASP A 373 15.94 34.56 -39.73
N LYS A 374 14.76 34.79 -39.15
CA LYS A 374 13.77 35.73 -39.69
C LYS A 374 12.67 36.09 -38.68
N SER A 375 12.25 37.34 -38.77
CA SER A 375 11.25 38.01 -37.94
C SER A 375 9.85 37.37 -37.98
N GLY A 376 9.21 37.26 -36.81
CA GLY A 376 7.79 36.90 -36.65
C GLY A 376 7.26 37.35 -35.27
N LYS A 377 5.99 37.75 -35.18
CA LYS A 377 5.40 38.33 -33.96
C LYS A 377 4.73 37.29 -33.04
N SER A 378 4.85 37.53 -31.73
CA SER A 378 3.91 37.17 -30.64
C SER A 378 3.47 35.71 -30.47
N LYS A 379 3.75 35.13 -29.30
CA LYS A 379 2.82 35.11 -28.14
C LYS A 379 3.57 34.66 -26.87
N GLY A 380 2.96 34.82 -25.69
CA GLY A 380 3.59 34.52 -24.40
C GLY A 380 3.81 33.02 -24.17
N SER A 381 4.88 32.68 -23.45
CA SER A 381 5.24 31.30 -23.09
C SER A 381 4.78 30.97 -21.66
N GLU A 382 3.79 30.10 -21.53
CA GLU A 382 3.49 29.43 -20.26
C GLU A 382 4.50 28.32 -19.96
N PRO A 383 4.77 27.98 -18.68
CA PRO A 383 5.70 26.91 -18.32
C PRO A 383 5.11 25.52 -18.60
N VAL A 384 5.91 24.63 -19.18
CA VAL A 384 5.50 23.27 -19.54
C VAL A 384 5.20 22.44 -18.28
N SER A 385 3.94 21.99 -18.16
CA SER A 385 3.46 21.16 -17.05
C SER A 385 3.83 19.68 -17.24
N TRP A 386 4.64 19.13 -16.34
CA TRP A 386 5.08 17.73 -16.37
C TRP A 386 4.04 16.78 -15.76
N ALA A 387 2.95 16.52 -16.48
CA ALA A 387 1.90 15.56 -16.07
C ALA A 387 2.10 14.13 -16.61
N GLU A 388 2.71 13.99 -17.79
CA GLU A 388 2.61 12.79 -18.65
C GLU A 388 3.44 11.57 -18.21
N ALA A 389 4.07 11.61 -17.03
CA ALA A 389 4.80 10.47 -16.47
C ALA A 389 3.94 9.53 -15.60
N PHE A 390 2.76 9.99 -15.13
CA PHE A 390 1.91 9.26 -14.18
C PHE A 390 0.40 9.40 -14.43
N SER A 391 -0.01 9.88 -15.61
CA SER A 391 -1.40 9.90 -16.09
C SER A 391 -1.77 8.61 -16.82
#